data_AF-A0A8J3RKJ9-F1
#
_entry.id   AF-A0A8J3RKJ9-F1
#
_cell.length_a   1.000
_cell.length_b   1.000
_cell.length_c   1.000
_cell.angle_alpha   90.00
_cell.angle_beta   90.00
_cell.angle_gamma   90.00
#
_symmetry.space_group_name_H-M   'P 1'
#
loop_
_entity.id
_entity.type
_entity.pdbx_description
1 polymer ?
#
loop_
_entity_poly.entity_id
_entity_poly.type
_entity_poly.pdbx_seq_one_letter_code
_entity_poly.pdbx_strand_id
1 'polypeptide(L)' 'MTQYYDPQRLVREVQALLRTYGLDPESVAGEPGLAEAGAGMLLRGLGITPALDGVDALARAMDKPWTEADAR' A
#
# COMPACT_ATOMS: atom_id res chain seq x y z
N MET A 1 4.96 15.96 -9.22
CA MET A 1 5.46 14.58 -9.08
C MET A 1 4.32 13.71 -8.59
N THR A 2 3.96 12.66 -9.32
CA THR A 2 2.87 11.76 -8.91
C THR A 2 3.36 10.88 -7.75
N GLN A 3 2.68 10.94 -6.61
CA GLN A 3 2.97 10.11 -5.44
C GLN A 3 2.13 8.83 -5.52
N TYR A 4 2.70 7.71 -5.09
CA TYR A 4 2.04 6.41 -5.13
C TYR A 4 2.10 5.74 -3.76
N TYR A 5 1.07 4.99 -3.40
CA TYR A 5 1.06 4.22 -2.16
C TYR A 5 0.25 2.93 -2.29
N ASP A 6 0.71 1.88 -1.63
CA ASP A 6 0.03 0.59 -1.57
C ASP A 6 -1.16 0.66 -0.59
N PRO A 7 -2.40 0.46 -1.06
CA PRO A 7 -3.59 0.43 -0.21
C PRO A 7 -3.54 -0.63 0.88
N GLN A 8 -3.00 -1.82 0.60
CA GLN A 8 -2.89 -2.90 1.59
C GLN A 8 -1.90 -2.54 2.68
N ARG A 9 -0.80 -1.85 2.32
CA ARG A 9 0.14 -1.30 3.30
C ARG A 9 -0.54 -0.27 4.20
N LEU A 10 -1.33 0.64 3.63
CA LEU A 10 -2.07 1.63 4.41
C LEU A 10 -3.03 0.96 5.42
N VAL A 11 -3.75 -0.08 4.99
CA VAL A 11 -4.63 -0.85 5.89
C VAL A 11 -3.85 -1.42 7.08
N ARG A 12 -2.68 -2.04 6.84
CA ARG A 12 -1.84 -2.59 7.92
C ARG A 12 -1.32 -1.52 8.88
N GLU A 13 -0.92 -0.36 8.35
CA GLU A 13 -0.43 0.76 9.16
C GLU A 13 -1.53 1.37 10.02
N VAL A 14 -2.75 1.53 9.47
CA VAL A 14 -3.91 1.97 10.24
C VAL A 14 -4.27 0.94 11.32
N GLN A 15 -4.24 -0.36 11.02
CA GLN A 15 -4.47 -1.39 12.03
C GLN A 15 -3.44 -1.32 13.16
N ALA A 16 -2.16 -1.15 12.83
CA ALA A 16 -1.11 -0.98 13.83
C ALA A 16 -1.33 0.27 14.68
N LEU A 17 -1.69 1.40 14.06
CA LEU A 17 -2.01 2.65 14.76
C LEU A 17 -3.17 2.46 15.75
N LEU A 18 -4.28 1.85 15.32
CA LEU A 18 -5.43 1.63 16.18
C LEU A 18 -5.11 0.72 17.38
N ARG A 19 -4.23 -0.28 17.20
CA ARG A 19 -3.72 -1.09 18.33
C ARG A 19 -2.95 -0.27 19.36
N THR A 20 -2.23 0.79 18.95
CA THR A 20 -1.58 1.69 19.92
C THR A 20 -2.58 2.47 20.77
N TYR A 21 -3.82 2.64 20.28
CA TYR A 21 -4.93 3.23 21.02
C TYR A 21 -5.79 2.21 21.78
N GLY A 22 -5.36 0.95 21.86
CA GLY A 22 -6.07 -0.11 22.59
C GLY A 22 -7.27 -0.71 21.85
N LEU A 23 -7.39 -0.45 20.54
CA LEU A 23 -8.41 -1.07 19.69
C LEU A 23 -7.86 -2.32 19.01
N ASP A 24 -8.71 -3.32 18.74
CA ASP A 24 -8.32 -4.53 17.99
C ASP A 24 -9.06 -4.62 16.64
N PRO A 25 -8.57 -3.93 15.61
CA PRO A 25 -9.24 -3.91 14.31
C PRO A 25 -9.03 -5.23 13.57
N GLU A 26 -10.14 -5.92 13.30
CA GLU A 26 -10.18 -7.12 12.46
C GLU A 26 -10.86 -6.83 11.11
N SER A 27 -10.54 -7.66 10.11
CA SER A 27 -11.29 -7.66 8.86
C SER A 27 -12.71 -8.19 9.10
N VAL A 28 -13.71 -7.46 8.61
CA VAL A 28 -15.11 -7.88 8.73
C VAL A 28 -15.31 -9.16 7.91
N ALA A 29 -15.75 -10.22 8.57
CA ALA A 29 -16.09 -11.47 7.91
C ALA A 29 -17.20 -11.25 6.88
N GLY A 30 -17.00 -11.76 5.66
CA GLY A 30 -17.95 -11.61 4.56
C GLY A 30 -17.72 -10.39 3.66
N GLU A 31 -16.83 -9.46 4.04
CA GLU A 31 -16.51 -8.27 3.23
C GLU A 31 -15.00 -8.20 2.88
N PRO A 32 -14.43 -9.23 2.22
CA PRO A 32 -13.04 -9.20 1.80
C PRO A 32 -12.82 -8.04 0.83
N GLY A 33 -11.88 -7.15 1.14
CA GLY A 33 -11.50 -6.02 0.28
C GLY A 33 -12.18 -4.68 0.62
N LEU A 34 -13.14 -4.61 1.54
CA LEU A 34 -13.75 -3.33 1.94
C LEU A 34 -12.71 -2.33 2.46
N ALA A 35 -11.82 -2.79 3.34
CA ALA A 35 -10.75 -1.97 3.90
C ALA A 35 -9.78 -1.47 2.81
N GLU A 36 -9.46 -2.31 1.83
CA GLU A 36 -8.57 -1.97 0.72
C GLU A 36 -9.22 -0.95 -0.22
N ALA A 37 -10.50 -1.12 -0.55
CA ALA A 37 -11.27 -0.15 -1.32
C ALA A 37 -11.34 1.21 -0.61
N GLY A 38 -11.58 1.21 0.71
CA GLY A 38 -11.55 2.41 1.55
C GLY A 38 -10.19 3.11 1.54
N ALA A 39 -9.11 2.35 1.69
CA ALA A 39 -7.74 2.87 1.60
C ALA A 39 -7.45 3.48 0.22
N GLY A 40 -7.87 2.84 -0.86
CA GLY A 40 -7.73 3.36 -2.21
C GLY A 40 -8.52 4.66 -2.45
N MET A 41 -9.69 4.82 -1.84
CA MET A 41 -10.45 6.07 -1.90
C MET A 41 -9.77 7.18 -1.08
N LEU A 42 -9.28 6.86 0.11
CA LEU A 42 -8.58 7.81 0.97
C LEU A 42 -7.31 8.35 0.29
N LEU A 43 -6.49 7.46 -0.29
CA LEU A 43 -5.29 7.84 -1.03
C LEU A 43 -5.61 8.81 -2.17
N ARG A 44 -6.64 8.50 -2.97
CA ARG A 44 -7.10 9.39 -4.06
C ARG A 44 -7.55 10.75 -3.53
N GLY A 45 -8.28 10.78 -2.41
CA GLY A 45 -8.71 12.01 -1.75
C GLY A 45 -7.54 12.88 -1.27
N LEU A 46 -6.38 12.28 -0.99
CA LEU A 46 -5.15 12.95 -0.60
C LEU A 46 -4.22 13.27 -1.78
N GLY A 47 -4.65 13.02 -3.02
CA GLY A 47 -3.83 13.24 -4.21
C GLY A 47 -2.71 12.19 -4.40
N ILE A 48 -2.82 11.03 -3.76
CA ILE A 48 -1.88 9.91 -3.85
C ILE A 48 -2.52 8.83 -4.74
N THR A 49 -1.77 8.35 -5.73
CA THR A 49 -2.22 7.28 -6.62
C THR A 49 -2.11 5.91 -5.92
N PRO A 50 -3.20 5.15 -5.77
CA PRO A 50 -3.14 3.78 -5.27
C PRO A 50 -2.32 2.89 -6.19
N ALA A 51 -1.30 2.21 -5.68
CA ALA A 51 -0.57 1.18 -6.40
C ALA A 51 -1.38 -0.13 -6.34
N LEU A 52 -2.08 -0.47 -7.43
CA LEU A 52 -2.91 -1.66 -7.53
C LEU A 52 -2.09 -2.79 -8.19
N ASP A 53 -1.42 -3.56 -7.33
CA ASP A 53 -0.90 -4.91 -7.56
C ASP A 53 0.40 -5.09 -8.39
N GLY A 54 1.01 -6.27 -8.20
CA GLY A 54 2.44 -6.60 -8.40
C GLY A 54 3.09 -6.28 -9.75
N VAL A 55 2.32 -5.94 -10.79
CA VAL A 55 2.85 -5.47 -12.09
C VAL A 55 3.35 -4.04 -11.98
N ASP A 56 2.69 -3.17 -11.21
CA ASP A 56 3.19 -1.82 -10.93
C ASP A 56 4.41 -1.87 -9.99
N ALA A 57 4.44 -2.81 -9.04
CA ALA A 57 5.60 -3.04 -8.18
C ALA A 57 6.80 -3.63 -8.97
N LEU A 58 6.56 -4.55 -9.92
CA LEU A 58 7.56 -5.08 -10.84
C LEU A 58 8.05 -4.02 -11.82
N ALA A 59 7.15 -3.22 -12.37
CA ALA A 59 7.50 -2.07 -13.20
C ALA A 59 8.44 -1.14 -12.42
N ARG A 60 8.15 -0.85 -11.14
CA ARG A 60 9.05 -0.10 -10.24
C ARG A 60 10.38 -0.79 -9.94
N ALA A 61 10.42 -2.13 -9.89
CA ALA A 61 11.66 -2.87 -9.71
C ALA A 61 12.54 -2.82 -10.97
N MET A 62 11.92 -2.84 -12.15
CA MET A 62 12.58 -2.73 -13.46
C MET A 62 13.00 -1.30 -13.81
N ASP A 63 12.29 -0.28 -13.31
CA ASP A 63 12.59 1.15 -13.50
C ASP A 63 13.74 1.65 -12.59
N LYS A 64 14.20 0.82 -11.65
CA LYS A 64 15.48 1.05 -10.98
C LYS A 64 16.59 0.60 -11.93
N PRO A 65 17.52 1.48 -12.33
CA PRO A 65 18.69 1.03 -13.07
C PRO A 65 19.41 0.01 -12.19
N TRP A 66 19.67 -1.16 -12.77
CA TRP A 66 20.51 -2.19 -12.19
C TRP A 66 21.87 -1.55 -11.90
N THR A 67 22.09 -1.04 -10.68
CA THR A 67 23.42 -0.60 -10.27
C THR A 67 24.28 -1.83 -10.22
N GLU A 68 25.21 -1.93 -11.17
CA GLU A 68 26.33 -2.87 -11.19
C GLU A 68 27.00 -2.90 -9.80
N ALA A 69 26.57 -3.85 -8.98
CA ALA A 69 27.34 -4.49 -7.93
C ALA A 69 27.16 -5.98 -8.23
N ASP A 70 28.07 -6.67 -8.90
CA ASP A 70 29.49 -6.73 -8.63
C ASP A 70 30.30 -6.93 -9.91
N ALA A 71 31.19 -5.97 -10.21
CA ALA A 71 32.40 -6.23 -10.95
C ALA A 71 33.53 -6.44 -9.93
N ARG A 72 33.81 -7.70 -9.57
CA ARG A 72 35.14 -8.13 -9.11
C ARG A 72 35.35 -9.63 -9.27
#